data_AF-A0A379F6N1-F1
#
_entry.id   AF-A0A379F6N1-F1
#
_cell.length_a   1.000
_cell.length_b   1.000
_cell.length_c   1.000
_cell.angle_alpha   90.00
_cell.angle_beta   90.00
_cell.angle_gamma   90.00
#
_symmetry.space_group_name_H-M   'P 1'
#
loop_
_entity.id
_entity.type
_entity.pdbx_description
1 polymer ?
#
loop_
_entity_poly.entity_id
_entity_poly.type
_entity_poly.pdbx_seq_one_letter_code
_entity_poly.pdbx_strand_id
1 'polypeptide(L)'
;MKQVFLFCIFLLIIAQVILISSDSSLWLIIAGIQVFFIGFNIMETLLPSLISKEAPAGYKGTAMGIYSTSQFLGVALGGILGGWLYQHYDAQIVFLGCLVIGIIWFLISLTLRQPAYVSSLRIELPSNLSLGQQQKLQQIFKQQPGVNEVVIIADEQSAYIKVDTKQTPRATLESLISSIE
;
A
#
# COMPACT_ATOMS: atom_id res chain seq x y z
N MET A 1 -3.64 -7.72 6.30
CA MET A 1 -3.31 -6.35 5.86
C MET A 1 -4.31 -5.31 6.38
N LYS A 2 -5.62 -5.39 6.08
CA LYS A 2 -6.61 -4.41 6.56
C LYS A 2 -6.61 -4.23 8.09
N GLN A 3 -6.53 -5.32 8.86
CA GLN A 3 -6.48 -5.25 10.32
C GLN A 3 -5.24 -4.52 10.83
N VAL A 4 -4.06 -4.77 10.22
CA VAL A 4 -2.82 -4.07 10.59
C VAL A 4 -2.91 -2.59 10.23
N PHE A 5 -3.46 -2.25 9.07
CA PHE A 5 -3.69 -0.87 8.65
C PHE A 5 -4.60 -0.11 9.62
N LEU A 6 -5.75 -0.70 9.98
CA LEU A 6 -6.66 -0.11 10.97
C LEU A 6 -6.00 0.01 12.36
N PHE A 7 -5.22 -0.99 12.76
CA PHE A 7 -4.47 -0.95 14.01
C PHE A 7 -3.45 0.20 14.03
N CYS A 8 -2.73 0.44 12.94
CA CYS A 8 -1.81 1.58 12.84
C CYS A 8 -2.54 2.92 12.98
N ILE A 9 -3.69 3.12 12.31
CA ILE A 9 -4.48 4.35 12.47
C ILE A 9 -4.96 4.49 13.92
N PHE A 10 -5.40 3.40 14.54
CA PHE A 10 -5.81 3.39 15.94
C PHE A 10 -4.67 3.78 16.89
N LEU A 11 -3.45 3.29 16.66
CA LEU A 11 -2.27 3.72 17.41
C LEU A 11 -2.00 5.22 17.24
N LEU A 12 -2.14 5.76 16.03
CA LEU A 12 -1.98 7.20 15.79
C LEU A 12 -3.03 8.01 16.57
N ILE A 13 -4.28 7.55 16.61
CA ILE A 13 -5.35 8.17 17.41
C ILE A 13 -5.01 8.14 18.91
N ILE A 14 -4.58 6.99 19.43
CA ILE A 14 -4.15 6.86 20.84
C ILE A 14 -3.00 7.82 21.14
N ALA A 15 -2.01 7.90 20.24
CA ALA A 15 -0.87 8.80 20.42
C ALA A 15 -1.34 10.26 20.57
N GLN A 16 -2.30 10.71 19.76
CA GLN A 16 -2.85 12.07 19.89
C GLN A 16 -3.58 12.27 21.23
N VAL A 17 -4.36 11.29 21.69
CA VAL A 17 -5.04 11.37 23.00
C VAL A 17 -4.04 11.49 24.15
N ILE A 18 -2.94 10.72 24.09
CA ILE A 18 -1.87 10.80 25.09
C ILE A 18 -1.19 12.18 25.05
N LEU A 19 -0.89 12.70 23.84
CA LEU A 19 -0.22 13.98 23.66
C LEU A 19 -1.10 15.17 24.08
N ILE A 20 -2.41 15.12 23.86
CA ILE A 20 -3.35 16.13 24.37
C ILE A 20 -3.31 16.18 25.91
N SER A 21 -3.18 15.03 26.56
CA SER A 21 -3.18 14.92 28.03
C SER A 21 -1.80 15.14 28.66
N SER A 22 -0.81 15.60 27.88
CA SER A 22 0.60 15.56 28.28
C SER A 22 1.12 16.81 29.00
N ASP A 23 0.27 17.83 29.21
CA ASP A 23 0.52 19.16 29.77
C ASP A 23 1.88 19.38 30.43
N SER A 24 2.14 18.73 31.56
CA SER A 24 3.35 18.93 32.36
C SER A 24 4.18 17.66 32.56
N SER A 25 3.84 16.56 31.88
CA SER A 25 4.49 15.25 32.07
C SER A 25 5.33 14.87 30.86
N LEU A 26 6.64 15.05 31.01
CA LEU A 26 7.63 14.61 30.03
C LEU A 26 7.49 13.12 29.68
N TRP A 27 7.12 12.27 30.64
CA TRP A 27 6.89 10.85 30.41
C TRP A 27 5.70 10.57 29.49
N LEU A 28 4.62 11.36 29.58
CA LEU A 28 3.48 11.24 28.66
C LEU A 28 3.84 11.70 27.26
N ILE A 29 4.66 12.76 27.13
CA ILE A 29 5.18 13.20 25.84
C ILE A 29 6.00 12.09 25.18
N ILE A 30 6.96 11.49 25.92
CA ILE A 30 7.77 10.38 25.41
C ILE A 30 6.89 9.20 25.00
N ALA A 31 5.94 8.80 25.86
CA ALA A 31 5.03 7.70 25.56
C ALA A 31 4.19 7.97 24.31
N GLY A 32 3.62 9.17 24.19
CA GLY A 32 2.82 9.58 23.03
C GLY A 32 3.62 9.58 21.73
N ILE A 33 4.82 10.15 21.75
CA ILE A 33 5.76 10.14 20.61
C ILE A 33 6.14 8.71 20.23
N GLN A 34 6.42 7.84 21.21
CA GLN A 34 6.79 6.46 20.96
C GLN A 34 5.65 5.68 20.28
N VAL A 35 4.42 5.84 20.77
CA VAL A 35 3.23 5.22 20.17
C VAL A 35 2.99 5.77 18.76
N PHE A 36 3.15 7.08 18.56
CA PHE A 36 3.06 7.71 17.25
C PHE A 36 4.06 7.10 16.27
N PHE A 37 5.34 7.01 16.64
CA PHE A 37 6.38 6.47 15.75
C PHE A 37 6.15 5.00 15.42
N ILE A 38 5.68 4.18 16.36
CA ILE A 38 5.35 2.77 16.08
C ILE A 38 4.24 2.69 15.03
N GLY A 39 3.14 3.42 15.24
CA GLY A 39 2.03 3.46 14.29
C GLY A 39 2.45 4.00 12.93
N PHE A 40 3.21 5.10 12.92
CA PHE A 40 3.67 5.80 11.73
C PHE A 40 4.64 4.98 10.89
N ASN A 41 5.70 4.41 11.48
CA ASN A 41 6.70 3.64 10.70
C ASN A 41 6.09 2.39 10.06
N ILE A 42 5.20 1.70 10.78
CA ILE A 42 4.47 0.56 10.21
C ILE A 42 3.56 1.04 9.08
N MET A 43 2.82 2.14 9.29
CA MET A 43 1.94 2.71 8.27
C MET A 43 2.69 3.14 7.00
N GLU A 44 3.82 3.84 7.17
CA GLU A 44 4.68 4.32 6.09
C GLU A 44 5.23 3.15 5.27
N THR A 45 5.53 2.02 5.90
CA THR A 45 5.96 0.81 5.20
C THR A 45 4.80 0.12 4.46
N LEU A 46 3.59 0.16 5.02
CA LEU A 46 2.41 -0.51 4.47
C LEU A 46 1.82 0.22 3.26
N LEU A 47 1.74 1.55 3.28
CA LEU A 47 1.09 2.35 2.22
C LEU A 47 1.72 2.11 0.82
N PRO A 48 3.04 2.28 0.61
CA PRO A 48 3.70 1.98 -0.66
C PRO A 48 3.53 0.52 -1.09
N SER A 49 3.58 -0.41 -0.13
CA SER A 49 3.39 -1.84 -0.40
C SER A 49 1.97 -2.14 -0.93
N LEU A 50 0.94 -1.51 -0.35
CA LEU A 50 -0.44 -1.67 -0.80
C LEU A 50 -0.66 -1.03 -2.17
N ILE A 51 -0.14 0.17 -2.39
CA ILE A 51 -0.26 0.89 -3.66
C ILE A 51 0.42 0.11 -4.79
N SER A 52 1.63 -0.41 -4.56
CA SER A 52 2.35 -1.20 -5.58
C SER A 52 1.69 -2.56 -5.89
N LYS A 53 0.94 -3.14 -4.94
CA LYS A 53 0.17 -4.37 -5.15
C LYS A 53 -1.11 -4.13 -5.94
N GLU A 54 -1.83 -3.06 -5.62
CA GLU A 54 -3.07 -2.68 -6.30
C GLU A 54 -2.82 -2.04 -7.67
N ALA A 55 -1.66 -1.42 -7.88
CA ALA A 55 -1.31 -0.79 -9.15
C ALA A 55 -1.38 -1.80 -10.33
N PRO A 56 -2.02 -1.44 -11.47
CA PRO A 56 -2.03 -2.29 -12.66
C PRO A 56 -0.62 -2.67 -13.12
N ALA A 57 -0.49 -3.85 -13.73
CA ALA A 57 0.79 -4.26 -14.31
C ALA A 57 1.28 -3.20 -15.33
N GLY A 58 2.57 -2.83 -15.25
CA GLY A 58 3.15 -1.75 -16.06
C GLY A 58 2.98 -0.32 -15.52
N TYR A 59 1.99 -0.06 -14.65
CA TYR A 59 1.71 1.29 -14.12
C TYR A 59 2.16 1.52 -12.67
N LYS A 60 3.00 0.61 -12.13
CA LYS A 60 3.52 0.71 -10.75
C LYS A 60 4.27 2.03 -10.51
N GLY A 61 5.06 2.50 -11.48
CA GLY A 61 5.79 3.77 -11.39
C GLY A 61 4.85 4.98 -11.28
N THR A 62 3.80 5.04 -12.13
CA THR A 62 2.81 6.11 -12.10
C THR A 62 2.03 6.13 -10.78
N ALA A 63 1.62 4.97 -10.26
CA ALA A 63 0.93 4.87 -8.98
C ALA A 63 1.82 5.38 -7.81
N MET A 64 3.11 5.01 -7.81
CA MET A 64 4.08 5.49 -6.83
C MET A 64 4.37 6.99 -6.94
N GLY A 65 4.33 7.54 -8.16
CA GLY A 65 4.46 8.98 -8.41
C GLY A 65 3.27 9.78 -7.85
N ILE A 66 2.04 9.31 -8.08
CA ILE A 66 0.81 9.91 -7.52
C ILE A 66 0.86 9.85 -5.98
N TYR A 67 1.28 8.71 -5.42
CA TYR A 67 1.46 8.56 -3.99
C TYR A 67 2.45 9.58 -3.41
N SER A 68 3.65 9.69 -3.99
CA SER A 68 4.68 10.62 -3.50
C SER A 68 4.20 12.07 -3.58
N THR A 69 3.54 12.45 -4.69
CA THR A 69 2.97 13.80 -4.84
C THR A 69 1.91 14.09 -3.78
N SER A 70 1.04 13.13 -3.52
CA SER A 70 0.01 13.24 -2.48
C SER A 70 0.63 13.32 -1.07
N GLN A 71 1.72 12.58 -0.83
CA GLN A 71 2.47 12.63 0.44
C GLN A 71 3.08 14.01 0.67
N PHE A 72 3.76 14.58 -0.33
CA PHE A 72 4.33 15.93 -0.23
C PHE A 72 3.24 16.99 -0.04
N LEU A 73 2.10 16.85 -0.73
CA LEU A 73 0.97 17.75 -0.53
C LEU A 73 0.44 17.66 0.91
N GLY A 74 0.31 16.45 1.45
CA GLY A 74 -0.11 16.21 2.83
C GLY A 74 0.88 16.81 3.84
N VAL A 75 2.19 16.66 3.62
CA VAL A 75 3.23 17.26 4.47
C VAL A 75 3.16 18.78 4.42
N ALA A 76 3.01 19.37 3.22
CA ALA A 76 2.92 20.82 3.06
C ALA A 76 1.68 21.39 3.75
N LEU A 77 0.50 20.83 3.48
CA LEU A 77 -0.76 21.28 4.09
C LEU A 77 -0.77 21.02 5.60
N GLY A 78 -0.26 19.88 6.05
CA GLY A 78 -0.13 19.56 7.47
C GLY A 78 0.81 20.51 8.20
N GLY A 79 1.94 20.89 7.59
CA GLY A 79 2.87 21.88 8.14
C GLY A 79 2.26 23.27 8.22
N ILE A 80 1.58 23.73 7.16
CA ILE A 80 0.91 25.04 7.13
C ILE A 80 -0.21 25.10 8.16
N LEU A 81 -1.14 24.14 8.16
CA LEU A 81 -2.28 24.11 9.06
C LEU A 81 -1.84 23.89 10.52
N GLY A 82 -0.90 22.98 10.76
CA GLY A 82 -0.34 22.73 12.08
C GLY A 82 0.41 23.94 12.64
N GLY A 83 1.21 24.60 11.81
CA GLY A 83 1.91 25.83 12.18
C GLY A 83 0.95 26.99 12.46
N TRP A 84 -0.09 27.16 11.63
CA TRP A 84 -1.12 28.17 11.83
C TRP A 84 -1.91 27.94 13.13
N LEU A 85 -2.33 26.70 13.40
CA LEU A 85 -2.99 26.33 14.66
C LEU A 85 -2.09 26.57 15.87
N TYR A 86 -0.82 26.19 15.79
CA TYR A 86 0.14 26.40 16.87
C TYR A 86 0.41 27.88 17.15
N GLN A 87 0.47 28.71 16.10
CA GLN A 87 0.74 30.14 16.23
C GLN A 87 -0.42 30.91 16.86
N HIS A 88 -1.66 30.55 16.53
CA HIS A 88 -2.86 31.25 17.03
C HIS A 88 -3.44 30.66 18.31
N TYR A 89 -3.14 29.39 18.59
CA TYR A 89 -3.61 28.67 19.77
C TYR A 89 -2.40 28.08 20.52
N ASP A 90 -2.36 26.76 20.69
CA ASP A 90 -1.33 26.03 21.40
C ASP A 90 -1.09 24.64 20.79
N ALA A 91 -0.17 23.87 21.36
CA ALA A 91 0.12 22.51 20.91
C ALA A 91 -1.07 21.55 21.08
N GLN A 92 -1.90 21.74 22.13
CA GLN A 92 -3.04 20.86 22.39
C GLN A 92 -4.05 20.93 21.24
N ILE A 93 -4.35 22.13 20.75
CA ILE A 93 -5.27 22.32 19.62
C ILE A 93 -4.73 21.69 18.34
N VAL A 94 -3.41 21.69 18.12
CA VAL A 94 -2.81 20.97 16.98
C VAL A 94 -3.06 19.47 17.10
N PHE A 95 -2.80 18.87 18.27
CA PHE A 95 -3.03 17.44 18.50
C PHE A 95 -4.52 17.08 18.40
N LEU A 96 -5.42 17.95 18.86
CA LEU A 96 -6.87 17.79 18.70
C LEU A 96 -7.28 17.79 17.21
N GLY A 97 -6.71 18.71 16.41
CA GLY A 97 -6.92 18.72 14.97
C GLY A 97 -6.46 17.42 14.30
N CYS A 98 -5.27 16.93 14.67
CA CYS A 98 -4.76 15.64 14.21
C CYS A 98 -5.64 14.46 14.65
N LEU A 99 -6.18 14.49 15.88
CA LEU A 99 -7.11 13.48 16.39
C LEU A 99 -8.39 13.43 15.55
N VAL A 100 -8.99 14.57 15.25
CA VAL A 100 -10.21 14.65 14.41
C VAL A 100 -9.94 14.10 13.01
N ILE A 101 -8.83 14.50 12.38
CA ILE A 101 -8.44 13.98 11.06
C ILE A 101 -8.20 12.46 11.13
N GLY A 102 -7.54 11.98 12.18
CA GLY A 102 -7.30 10.56 12.42
C GLY A 102 -8.60 9.74 12.56
N ILE A 103 -9.58 10.26 13.30
CA ILE A 103 -10.90 9.62 13.46
C ILE A 103 -11.63 9.55 12.11
N ILE A 104 -11.66 10.66 11.35
CA ILE A 104 -12.26 10.69 10.01
C ILE A 104 -11.59 9.65 9.12
N TRP A 105 -10.26 9.60 9.12
CA TRP A 105 -9.51 8.62 8.34
C TRP A 105 -9.79 7.19 8.78
N PHE A 106 -9.92 6.92 10.08
CA PHE A 106 -10.29 5.61 10.60
C PHE A 106 -11.67 5.17 10.10
N LEU A 107 -12.67 6.04 10.18
CA LEU A 107 -14.03 5.76 9.71
C LEU A 107 -14.07 5.46 8.20
N ILE A 108 -13.38 6.27 7.39
CA ILE A 108 -13.24 6.01 5.94
C ILE A 108 -12.54 4.66 5.72
N SER A 109 -11.50 4.36 6.50
CA SER A 109 -10.74 3.13 6.37
C SER A 109 -11.52 1.87 6.72
N LEU A 110 -12.58 1.97 7.54
CA LEU A 110 -13.48 0.85 7.81
C LEU A 110 -14.20 0.37 6.54
N THR A 111 -14.50 1.29 5.61
CA THR A 111 -15.18 0.97 4.34
C THR A 111 -14.27 0.35 3.27
N LEU A 112 -12.94 0.38 3.46
CA LEU A 112 -12.00 -0.22 2.52
C LEU A 112 -12.19 -1.73 2.43
N ARG A 113 -12.39 -2.26 1.22
CA ARG A 113 -12.38 -3.71 0.98
C ARG A 113 -10.96 -4.24 1.11
N GLN A 114 -10.80 -5.47 1.63
CA GLN A 114 -9.48 -6.07 1.77
C GLN A 114 -8.88 -6.29 0.38
N PRO A 115 -7.68 -5.76 0.08
CA PRO A 115 -7.01 -6.03 -1.18
C PRO A 115 -6.74 -7.54 -1.30
N ALA A 116 -7.03 -8.09 -2.48
CA ALA A 116 -6.86 -9.52 -2.74
C ALA A 116 -5.40 -9.90 -2.54
N TYR A 117 -5.14 -11.09 -1.98
CA TYR A 117 -3.79 -11.60 -1.74
C TYR A 117 -3.16 -12.07 -3.06
N VAL A 118 -2.91 -11.14 -3.99
CA VAL A 118 -2.33 -11.44 -5.30
C VAL A 118 -0.84 -11.08 -5.30
N SER A 119 -0.03 -12.08 -5.64
CA SER A 119 1.41 -11.95 -5.83
C SER A 119 1.68 -11.58 -7.28
N SER A 120 2.49 -10.55 -7.52
CA SER A 120 2.98 -10.20 -8.86
C SER A 120 4.22 -11.04 -9.14
N LEU A 121 4.06 -12.10 -9.94
CA LEU A 121 5.15 -12.96 -10.40
C LEU A 121 5.65 -12.46 -11.76
N ARG A 122 6.97 -12.35 -11.92
CA ARG A 122 7.63 -12.22 -13.23
C ARG A 122 8.13 -13.61 -13.62
N ILE A 123 7.73 -14.08 -14.79
CA ILE A 123 8.17 -15.35 -15.36
C ILE A 123 8.83 -15.06 -16.70
N GLU A 124 10.06 -15.54 -16.87
CA GLU A 124 10.80 -15.39 -18.13
C GLU A 124 10.21 -16.32 -19.19
N LEU A 125 10.08 -15.78 -20.39
CA LEU A 125 9.53 -16.45 -21.56
C LEU A 125 10.66 -16.83 -22.53
N PRO A 126 10.54 -17.95 -23.24
CA PRO A 126 11.44 -18.31 -24.34
C PRO A 126 11.52 -17.18 -25.39
N SER A 127 12.74 -16.88 -25.82
CA SER A 127 13.05 -15.76 -26.74
C SER A 127 12.51 -15.92 -28.17
N ASN A 128 11.93 -17.09 -28.50
CA ASN A 128 11.47 -17.50 -29.83
C ASN A 128 9.94 -17.54 -30.00
N LEU A 129 9.16 -17.02 -29.04
CA LEU A 129 7.70 -17.07 -29.12
C LEU A 129 7.14 -16.08 -30.14
N SER A 130 6.41 -16.62 -31.13
CA SER A 130 5.62 -15.83 -32.08
C SER A 130 4.44 -15.11 -31.38
N LEU A 131 3.96 -14.01 -31.98
CA LEU A 131 2.81 -13.24 -31.45
C LEU A 131 1.58 -14.12 -31.17
N GLY A 132 1.33 -15.14 -32.00
CA GLY A 132 0.22 -16.09 -31.80
C GLY A 132 0.42 -17.01 -30.59
N GLN A 133 1.66 -17.46 -30.33
CA GLN A 133 1.98 -18.25 -29.15
C GLN A 133 1.89 -17.41 -27.87
N GLN A 134 2.31 -16.14 -27.91
CA GLN A 134 2.18 -15.21 -26.78
C GLN A 134 0.71 -15.00 -26.40
N GLN A 135 -0.17 -14.78 -27.38
CA GLN A 135 -1.62 -14.65 -27.13
C GLN A 135 -2.23 -15.93 -26.54
N LYS A 136 -1.81 -17.10 -27.04
CA LYS A 136 -2.26 -18.40 -26.52
C LYS A 136 -1.78 -18.62 -25.07
N LEU A 137 -0.53 -18.29 -24.77
CA LEU A 137 0.03 -18.31 -23.41
C LEU A 137 -0.77 -17.40 -22.48
N GLN A 138 -1.06 -16.18 -22.93
CA GLN A 138 -1.81 -15.21 -22.16
C GLN A 138 -3.21 -15.73 -21.83
N GLN A 139 -3.89 -16.38 -22.78
CA GLN A 139 -5.18 -17.03 -22.54
C GLN A 139 -5.07 -18.18 -21.55
N ILE A 140 -4.07 -19.06 -21.68
CA ILE A 140 -3.84 -20.19 -20.78
C ILE A 140 -3.62 -19.70 -19.34
N PHE A 141 -2.78 -18.67 -19.15
CA PHE A 141 -2.57 -18.10 -17.82
C PHE A 141 -3.83 -17.44 -17.26
N LYS A 142 -4.61 -16.72 -18.07
CA LYS A 142 -5.88 -16.13 -17.64
C LYS A 142 -6.92 -17.17 -17.20
N GLN A 143 -6.82 -18.41 -17.68
CA GLN A 143 -7.72 -19.51 -17.31
C GLN A 143 -7.32 -20.21 -16.00
N GLN A 144 -6.13 -19.93 -15.46
CA GLN A 144 -5.69 -20.57 -14.21
C GLN A 144 -6.42 -19.98 -12.98
N PRO A 145 -6.83 -20.82 -12.02
CA PRO A 145 -7.54 -20.37 -10.83
C PRO A 145 -6.68 -19.42 -9.98
N GLY A 146 -7.26 -18.29 -9.60
CA GLY A 146 -6.56 -17.26 -8.82
C GLY A 146 -5.66 -16.34 -9.63
N VAL A 147 -5.60 -16.45 -10.97
CA VAL A 147 -4.93 -15.45 -11.82
C VAL A 147 -5.87 -14.26 -12.07
N ASN A 148 -5.46 -13.09 -11.58
CA ASN A 148 -6.21 -11.84 -11.72
C ASN A 148 -5.81 -11.05 -12.98
N GLU A 149 -4.51 -10.96 -13.26
CA GLU A 149 -3.99 -10.23 -14.42
C GLU A 149 -2.79 -10.95 -15.03
N VAL A 150 -2.69 -10.89 -16.36
CA VAL A 150 -1.57 -11.41 -17.14
C VAL A 150 -1.20 -10.37 -18.18
N VAL A 151 0.01 -9.84 -18.09
CA VAL A 151 0.60 -8.93 -19.07
C VAL A 151 1.90 -9.54 -19.56
N ILE A 152 2.00 -9.73 -20.87
CA ILE A 152 3.24 -10.17 -21.52
C ILE A 152 3.92 -8.92 -22.08
N ILE A 153 5.17 -8.70 -21.69
CA ILE A 153 6.01 -7.65 -22.23
C ILE A 153 7.03 -8.32 -23.15
N ALA A 154 6.80 -8.20 -24.46
CA ALA A 154 7.63 -8.85 -25.48
C ALA A 154 9.09 -8.33 -25.44
N ASP A 155 9.27 -7.03 -25.21
CA ASP A 155 10.60 -6.39 -25.14
C ASP A 155 11.45 -6.92 -23.98
N GLU A 156 10.80 -7.34 -22.88
CA GLU A 156 11.47 -7.90 -21.70
C GLU A 156 11.50 -9.44 -21.69
N GLN A 157 10.94 -10.08 -22.73
CA GLN A 157 10.76 -11.53 -22.82
C GLN A 157 10.17 -12.11 -21.51
N SER A 158 9.19 -11.41 -20.93
CA SER A 158 8.69 -11.71 -19.59
C SER A 158 7.18 -11.60 -19.50
N ALA A 159 6.56 -12.55 -18.80
CA ALA A 159 5.16 -12.49 -18.39
C ALA A 159 5.06 -12.00 -16.94
N TYR A 160 4.31 -10.92 -16.74
CA TYR A 160 3.93 -10.40 -15.44
C TYR A 160 2.53 -10.88 -15.09
N ILE A 161 2.43 -11.74 -14.09
CA ILE A 161 1.20 -12.41 -13.68
C ILE A 161 0.87 -11.98 -12.25
N LYS A 162 -0.31 -11.41 -12.04
CA LYS A 162 -0.88 -11.24 -10.69
C LYS A 162 -1.71 -12.47 -10.37
N VAL A 163 -1.24 -13.28 -9.43
CA VAL A 163 -1.87 -14.56 -9.07
C VAL A 163 -1.94 -14.73 -7.57
N ASP A 164 -3.04 -15.28 -7.07
CA ASP A 164 -3.10 -15.83 -5.72
C ASP A 164 -2.24 -17.11 -5.67
N THR A 165 -1.03 -16.97 -5.16
CA THR A 165 -0.05 -18.05 -5.02
C THR A 165 -0.53 -19.20 -4.12
N LYS A 166 -1.62 -19.04 -3.36
CA LYS A 166 -2.25 -20.15 -2.63
C LYS A 166 -3.08 -21.05 -3.54
N GLN A 167 -3.66 -20.51 -4.61
CA GLN A 167 -4.48 -21.25 -5.57
C GLN A 167 -3.63 -21.80 -6.71
N THR A 168 -2.75 -20.98 -7.27
CA THR A 168 -1.83 -21.39 -8.34
C THR A 168 -0.39 -21.03 -7.97
N PRO A 169 0.43 -22.03 -7.56
CA PRO A 169 1.84 -21.84 -7.28
C PRO A 169 2.65 -21.45 -8.53
N ARG A 170 3.79 -20.79 -8.31
CA ARG A 170 4.75 -20.42 -9.38
C ARG A 170 5.16 -21.61 -10.24
N ALA A 171 5.43 -22.76 -9.63
CA ALA A 171 5.86 -23.98 -10.34
C ALA A 171 4.81 -24.45 -11.38
N THR A 172 3.52 -24.28 -11.08
CA THR A 172 2.44 -24.63 -12.00
C THR A 172 2.46 -23.70 -13.23
N LEU A 173 2.68 -22.40 -13.03
CA LEU A 173 2.79 -21.45 -14.14
C LEU A 173 4.04 -21.70 -15.00
N GLU A 174 5.17 -22.04 -14.39
CA GLU A 174 6.40 -22.40 -15.12
C GLU A 174 6.21 -23.71 -15.92
N SER A 175 5.50 -24.70 -15.37
CA SER A 175 5.22 -25.94 -16.11
C SER A 175 4.33 -25.75 -17.34
N LEU A 176 3.45 -24.73 -17.33
CA LEU A 176 2.62 -24.38 -18.48
C LEU A 176 3.45 -23.76 -19.62
N ILE A 177 4.59 -23.12 -19.31
CA ILE A 177 5.50 -22.61 -20.33
C ILE A 177 6.19 -23.76 -21.06
N SER A 178 6.67 -24.77 -20.33
CA SER A 178 7.27 -25.98 -20.92
C SER A 178 6.31 -26.82 -21.74
N SER A 179 4.98 -26.59 -21.63
CA SER A 179 3.98 -27.28 -22.46
C SER A 179 3.79 -26.66 -23.85
N ILE A 180 4.44 -25.53 -24.12
CA ILE A 180 4.29 -24.74 -25.37
C ILE A 180 5.60 -24.73 -26.19
N GLU A 181 6.70 -25.25 -25.63
CA GLU A 181 7.86 -25.73 -26.40
C GLU A 181 7.50 -26.99 -27.21
#